data_AF-G2R6W0-F1
#
_entry.id   AF-G2R6W0-F1
#
_cell.length_a   1.000
_cell.length_b   1.000
_cell.length_c   1.000
_cell.angle_alpha   90.00
_cell.angle_beta   90.00
_cell.angle_gamma   90.00
#
_symmetry.space_group_name_H-M   'P 1'
#
loop_
_entity.id
_entity.type
_entity.pdbx_description
1 polymer ?
#
loop_
_entity_poly.entity_id
_entity_poly.type
_entity_poly.pdbx_seq_one_letter_code
_entity_poly.pdbx_strand_id
1 'polypeptide(L)'
;MHSLIRPNAWVALKLPSGSTKVLQVTPNTTISLGKYGSFPSNLIIGRPYHLTFELQDRLPDENFSRLRVVPPSELYAEVFADEAAPGCEMPAAGATDTVISATDGEEFSLVDDDGNVVARSNREIIDESARQTLTQAEIEELKREGSNAGKDVIAKLLLSHTALDQKTSFSLAKYKLLKTKKYIRRFQVSPIDVANLAQWQLEERDASKILDMRAEMIGLLGCWGNVHFGGDDVLLEDPGATTAQGDEACVPVDRDLLRGRWLVVDDTSGLLVAAMAERMGILYETEDEGAHSSSEEHKEPTEPSAEQSSASAAENSQEPGSNPSVPAPATQQGSDTEMADAQAAPPENQGGKKPREQKPRASDFAIPYSQTNTITVIHGASQPNLSLLNYWGFDITSPNHPPHPLLNHLLTLSWLQLLKPELDTSYSTPPLTATPETLASWKPSRRGNFHRKRRRYARIRHIVDATRAGNFSGLVCASTMDPISILRHTLPLLAGGAPVAIYSPNVEALAAAADCFSVPRRTAWVGGGAPEIEGLSAEELERWPGNERFPLNPTLLQGVSIQTSRARHWQVLPGRTHPLMTERGGADGYVLTAWRAKPAEGKIAAKGKFKRRKVESEAVTPASG
;
A
#
# COMPACT_ATOMS: atom_id res chain seq x y z
N MET A 1 5.82 -3.03 9.79
CA MET A 1 6.41 -3.83 8.71
C MET A 1 7.59 -4.62 9.26
N HIS A 2 7.72 -5.89 8.92
CA HIS A 2 8.83 -6.73 9.40
C HIS A 2 10.16 -6.38 8.73
N SER A 3 11.25 -6.48 9.49
CA SER A 3 12.62 -6.25 9.01
C SER A 3 13.18 -7.39 8.14
N LEU A 4 12.63 -8.59 8.28
CA LEU A 4 13.05 -9.81 7.60
C LEU A 4 11.95 -10.37 6.71
N ILE A 5 12.34 -11.06 5.64
CA ILE A 5 11.41 -11.74 4.73
C ILE A 5 10.74 -12.90 5.48
N ARG A 6 9.45 -12.77 5.77
CA ARG A 6 8.64 -13.82 6.41
C ARG A 6 8.09 -14.83 5.39
N PRO A 7 7.80 -16.07 5.82
CA PRO A 7 6.98 -17.00 5.05
C PRO A 7 5.67 -16.34 4.59
N ASN A 8 5.26 -16.62 3.35
CA ASN A 8 4.03 -16.12 2.73
C ASN A 8 3.92 -14.58 2.62
N ALA A 9 5.00 -13.83 2.89
CA ALA A 9 5.02 -12.39 2.66
C ALA A 9 5.04 -12.09 1.16
N TRP A 10 4.40 -10.98 0.76
CA TRP A 10 4.54 -10.42 -0.57
C TRP A 10 5.86 -9.65 -0.69
N VAL A 11 6.60 -9.88 -1.77
CA VAL A 11 7.88 -9.22 -2.04
C VAL A 11 7.97 -8.75 -3.48
N ALA A 12 8.73 -7.67 -3.70
CA ALA A 12 9.12 -7.18 -5.02
C ALA A 12 10.53 -7.68 -5.35
N LEU A 13 10.68 -8.41 -6.45
CA LEU A 13 11.97 -8.82 -7.00
C LEU A 13 12.38 -7.85 -8.11
N LYS A 14 13.31 -6.95 -7.82
CA LYS A 14 13.88 -6.04 -8.82
C LYS A 14 14.91 -6.79 -9.65
N LEU A 15 14.64 -6.90 -10.95
CA LEU A 15 15.49 -7.63 -11.89
C LEU A 15 16.54 -6.69 -12.54
N PRO A 16 17.64 -7.22 -13.11
CA PRO A 16 18.67 -6.40 -13.76
C PRO A 16 18.14 -5.64 -14.99
N SER A 17 17.04 -6.11 -15.58
CA SER A 17 16.32 -5.42 -16.65
C SER A 17 15.69 -4.10 -16.20
N GLY A 18 15.54 -3.86 -14.90
CA GLY A 18 14.78 -2.75 -14.33
C GLY A 18 13.33 -3.10 -14.00
N SER A 19 12.80 -4.19 -14.54
CA SER A 19 11.45 -4.69 -14.24
C SER A 19 11.34 -5.30 -12.85
N THR A 20 10.18 -5.17 -12.23
CA THR A 20 9.86 -5.60 -10.87
C THR A 20 8.82 -6.71 -10.90
N LYS A 21 9.22 -7.89 -10.41
CA LYS A 21 8.31 -9.01 -10.26
C LYS A 21 7.79 -9.10 -8.83
N VAL A 22 6.50 -8.84 -8.64
CA VAL A 22 5.82 -8.99 -7.34
C VAL A 22 5.24 -10.40 -7.21
N LEU A 23 5.52 -11.07 -6.10
CA LEU A 23 5.02 -12.41 -5.79
C LEU A 23 4.99 -12.68 -4.29
N GLN A 24 4.25 -13.72 -3.90
CA GLN A 24 4.22 -14.22 -2.53
C GLN A 24 5.32 -15.27 -2.31
N VAL A 25 6.07 -15.16 -1.21
CA VAL A 25 7.16 -16.09 -0.86
C VAL A 25 6.59 -17.31 -0.13
N THR A 26 5.94 -18.20 -0.86
CA THR A 26 5.42 -19.46 -0.30
C THR A 26 6.58 -20.42 0.03
N PRO A 27 6.70 -20.94 1.26
CA PRO A 27 7.74 -21.91 1.63
C PRO A 27 7.73 -23.16 0.74
N ASN A 28 8.89 -23.77 0.56
CA ASN A 28 9.07 -25.03 -0.19
C ASN A 28 8.59 -24.96 -1.65
N THR A 29 8.67 -23.77 -2.27
CA THR A 29 8.36 -23.57 -3.69
C THR A 29 9.57 -23.09 -4.47
N THR A 30 9.51 -23.15 -5.80
CA THR A 30 10.56 -22.61 -6.66
C THR A 30 10.12 -21.27 -7.24
N ILE A 31 10.93 -20.24 -7.04
CA ILE A 31 10.73 -18.91 -7.61
C ILE A 31 11.47 -18.82 -8.96
N SER A 32 10.73 -18.52 -10.02
CA SER A 32 11.31 -18.27 -11.35
C SER A 32 11.54 -16.79 -11.59
N LEU A 33 12.74 -16.44 -12.08
CA LEU A 33 13.15 -15.11 -12.53
C LEU A 33 13.10 -14.98 -14.07
N GLY A 34 12.40 -15.90 -14.75
CA GLY A 34 12.37 -15.96 -16.21
C GLY A 34 13.74 -16.31 -16.79
N LYS A 35 14.25 -15.48 -17.70
CA LYS A 35 15.55 -15.70 -18.38
C LYS A 35 16.76 -15.74 -17.43
N TYR A 36 16.63 -15.23 -16.21
CA TYR A 36 17.73 -15.20 -15.23
C TYR A 36 17.84 -16.49 -14.42
N GLY A 37 16.91 -17.44 -14.57
CA GLY A 37 16.93 -18.73 -13.87
C GLY A 37 15.87 -18.84 -12.76
N SER A 38 16.03 -19.81 -11.87
CA SER A 38 15.13 -20.08 -10.75
C SER A 38 15.88 -20.55 -9.51
N PHE A 39 15.26 -20.36 -8.34
CA PHE A 39 15.82 -20.74 -7.04
C PHE A 39 14.71 -21.15 -6.05
N PRO A 40 15.02 -21.95 -5.00
CA PRO A 40 14.05 -22.30 -3.95
C PRO A 40 13.71 -21.10 -3.05
N SER A 41 12.42 -20.90 -2.75
CA SER A 41 11.94 -19.77 -1.94
C SER A 41 12.58 -19.72 -0.54
N ASN A 42 12.89 -20.86 0.06
CA ASN A 42 13.50 -20.95 1.39
C ASN A 42 14.87 -20.24 1.49
N LEU A 43 15.58 -20.02 0.38
CA LEU A 43 16.89 -19.36 0.41
C LEU A 43 16.84 -17.86 0.75
N ILE A 44 15.67 -17.22 0.56
CA ILE A 44 15.45 -15.81 0.87
C ILE A 44 14.65 -15.58 2.16
N ILE A 45 13.96 -16.62 2.67
CA ILE A 45 13.20 -16.51 3.93
C ILE A 45 14.15 -16.27 5.10
N GLY A 46 13.78 -15.36 6.01
CA GLY A 46 14.59 -14.96 7.15
C GLY A 46 15.76 -14.03 6.81
N ARG A 47 15.97 -13.69 5.53
CA ARG A 47 16.96 -12.70 5.11
C ARG A 47 16.39 -11.28 5.24
N PRO A 48 17.24 -10.27 5.51
CA PRO A 48 16.86 -8.87 5.40
C PRO A 48 16.42 -8.50 3.98
N TYR A 49 15.54 -7.51 3.89
CA TYR A 49 15.22 -6.84 2.63
C TYR A 49 16.42 -6.07 2.07
N HIS A 50 16.31 -5.67 0.80
CA HIS A 50 17.28 -4.89 0.03
C HIS A 50 18.63 -5.57 -0.26
N LEU A 51 18.80 -6.83 0.14
CA LEU A 51 19.93 -7.64 -0.30
C LEU A 51 19.84 -7.93 -1.79
N THR A 52 20.98 -7.81 -2.48
CA THR A 52 21.14 -8.26 -3.86
C THR A 52 21.71 -9.66 -3.87
N PHE A 53 21.02 -10.58 -4.53
CA PHE A 53 21.42 -11.97 -4.68
C PHE A 53 21.91 -12.23 -6.10
N GLU A 54 22.93 -13.05 -6.23
CA GLU A 54 23.42 -13.61 -7.49
C GLU A 54 23.17 -15.11 -7.52
N LEU A 55 22.57 -15.60 -8.61
CA LEU A 55 22.34 -17.03 -8.79
C LEU A 55 23.66 -17.73 -9.11
N GLN A 56 23.94 -18.77 -8.33
CA GLN A 56 25.03 -19.70 -8.54
C GLN A 56 24.54 -20.96 -9.23
N ASP A 57 25.48 -21.76 -9.73
CA ASP A 57 25.18 -23.04 -10.34
C ASP A 57 24.69 -24.03 -9.31
N ARG A 58 24.05 -25.04 -9.87
CA ARG A 58 23.75 -26.28 -9.15
C ARG A 58 25.08 -26.99 -8.87
N LEU A 59 25.24 -27.47 -7.64
CA LEU A 59 26.28 -28.45 -7.37
C LEU A 59 25.91 -29.78 -8.04
N PRO A 60 26.89 -30.67 -8.31
CA PRO A 60 26.62 -31.97 -8.93
C PRO A 60 25.54 -32.80 -8.20
N ASP A 61 25.43 -32.61 -6.88
CA ASP A 61 24.51 -33.35 -6.01
C ASP A 61 23.18 -32.62 -5.76
N GLU A 62 22.97 -31.44 -6.34
CA GLU A 62 21.79 -30.59 -6.07
C GLU A 62 20.97 -30.29 -7.33
N ASN A 63 19.65 -30.35 -7.20
CA ASN A 63 18.72 -30.05 -8.30
C ASN A 63 18.33 -28.56 -8.40
N PHE A 64 18.89 -27.69 -7.55
CA PHE A 64 18.50 -26.29 -7.44
C PHE A 64 19.69 -25.33 -7.48
N SER A 65 19.43 -24.09 -7.92
CA SER A 65 20.44 -23.03 -7.96
C SER A 65 20.61 -22.40 -6.58
N ARG A 66 21.85 -22.22 -6.12
CA ARG A 66 22.16 -21.52 -4.87
C ARG A 66 22.16 -20.01 -5.05
N LEU A 67 22.11 -19.27 -3.93
CA LEU A 67 22.16 -17.81 -3.91
C LEU A 67 23.40 -17.31 -3.15
N ARG A 68 24.14 -16.39 -3.77
CA ARG A 68 25.21 -15.61 -3.12
C ARG A 68 24.72 -14.20 -2.86
N VAL A 69 24.90 -13.70 -1.63
CA VAL A 69 24.70 -12.27 -1.33
C VAL A 69 25.84 -11.48 -1.96
N VAL A 70 25.52 -10.48 -2.76
CA VAL A 70 26.49 -9.60 -3.41
C VAL A 70 26.77 -8.42 -2.46
N PRO A 71 28.01 -8.21 -2.01
CA PRO A 71 28.33 -7.11 -1.11
C PRO A 71 28.25 -5.76 -1.85
N PRO A 72 27.96 -4.65 -1.15
CA PRO A 72 27.93 -3.31 -1.74
C PRO A 72 29.22 -2.93 -2.48
N SER A 73 30.39 -3.37 -1.99
CA SER A 73 31.67 -3.13 -2.65
C SER A 73 31.75 -3.72 -4.06
N GLU A 74 31.11 -4.87 -4.32
CA GLU A 74 31.05 -5.47 -5.67
C GLU A 74 29.98 -4.77 -6.55
N LEU A 75 28.92 -4.22 -5.96
CA LEU A 75 27.88 -3.50 -6.70
C LEU A 75 28.36 -2.12 -7.19
N TYR A 76 29.15 -1.42 -6.38
CA TYR A 76 29.64 -0.07 -6.64
C TYR A 76 31.11 -0.01 -7.06
N ALA A 77 31.75 -1.16 -7.33
CA ALA A 77 33.15 -1.23 -7.71
C ALA A 77 33.52 -0.28 -8.86
N GLU A 78 32.67 -0.15 -9.87
CA GLU A 78 32.90 0.77 -11.01
C GLU A 78 32.78 2.24 -10.59
N VAL A 79 31.87 2.58 -9.68
CA VAL A 79 31.71 3.96 -9.19
C VAL A 79 32.94 4.36 -8.37
N PHE A 80 33.41 3.48 -7.49
CA PHE A 80 34.64 3.72 -6.72
C PHE A 80 35.88 3.80 -7.62
N ALA A 81 35.94 3.00 -8.69
CA ALA A 81 37.01 3.09 -9.67
C ALA A 81 36.99 4.44 -10.43
N ASP A 82 35.81 4.94 -10.79
CA ASP A 82 35.64 6.25 -11.42
C ASP A 82 36.04 7.39 -10.47
N GLU A 83 35.73 7.29 -9.16
CA GLU A 83 36.14 8.28 -8.15
C GLU A 83 37.64 8.26 -7.85
N ALA A 84 38.27 7.08 -7.86
CA ALA A 84 39.69 6.92 -7.58
C ALA A 84 40.59 7.31 -8.77
N ALA A 85 40.02 7.50 -9.97
CA ALA A 85 40.77 7.91 -11.14
C ALA A 85 41.22 9.38 -11.01
N PRO A 86 42.52 9.70 -11.19
CA PRO A 86 43.01 11.08 -11.16
C PRO A 86 42.36 11.89 -12.29
N GLY A 87 41.80 13.06 -11.96
CA GLY A 87 41.08 13.93 -12.91
C GLY A 87 39.58 14.13 -12.64
N CYS A 88 38.99 13.45 -11.65
CA CYS A 88 37.62 13.70 -11.17
C CYS A 88 37.50 14.75 -10.04
N GLU A 89 38.56 15.54 -9.80
CA GLU A 89 38.46 16.71 -8.93
C GLU A 89 37.57 17.76 -9.59
N MET A 90 36.46 18.10 -8.95
CA MET A 90 35.65 19.26 -9.33
C MET A 90 36.57 20.48 -9.36
N PRO A 91 36.67 21.24 -10.48
CA PRO A 91 37.39 22.49 -10.44
C PRO A 91 36.70 23.37 -9.39
N ALA A 92 37.49 23.90 -8.45
CA ALA A 92 37.01 24.88 -7.50
C ALA A 92 36.29 26.00 -8.27
N ALA A 93 35.10 26.37 -7.81
CA ALA A 93 34.29 27.43 -8.41
C ALA A 93 35.13 28.72 -8.51
N GLY A 94 35.69 29.01 -9.69
CA GLY A 94 36.51 30.21 -9.91
C GLY A 94 37.66 30.10 -10.90
N ALA A 95 38.05 28.93 -11.39
CA ALA A 95 39.12 28.83 -12.39
C ALA A 95 38.59 29.15 -13.80
N THR A 96 38.99 30.31 -14.32
CA THR A 96 38.60 30.87 -15.61
C THR A 96 39.02 29.99 -16.79
N ASP A 97 38.08 29.82 -17.69
CA ASP A 97 38.12 29.12 -18.97
C ASP A 97 39.15 29.77 -19.92
N THR A 98 40.37 29.22 -20.00
CA THR A 98 41.30 29.53 -21.10
C THR A 98 41.00 28.65 -22.30
N VAL A 99 40.00 29.06 -23.08
CA VAL A 99 39.74 28.54 -24.43
C VAL A 99 40.88 29.02 -25.34
N ILE A 100 41.81 28.13 -25.66
CA ILE A 100 42.80 28.36 -26.72
C ILE A 100 42.15 27.92 -28.05
N SER A 101 41.88 28.89 -28.91
CA SER A 101 41.49 28.67 -30.31
C SER A 101 42.73 28.64 -31.18
N ALA A 102 42.96 27.56 -31.94
CA ALA A 102 43.64 27.59 -33.24
C ALA A 102 43.59 26.24 -34.00
N THR A 103 43.06 26.33 -35.23
CA THR A 103 43.47 25.66 -36.48
C THR A 103 43.39 24.14 -36.69
N ASP A 104 42.98 23.80 -37.92
CA ASP A 104 42.69 22.47 -38.46
C ASP A 104 43.81 21.43 -38.27
N GLY A 105 43.41 20.23 -37.83
CA GLY A 105 44.10 18.99 -38.19
C GLY A 105 44.90 18.23 -37.13
N GLU A 106 44.78 18.54 -35.83
CA GLU A 106 45.49 17.77 -34.78
C GLU A 106 44.57 17.04 -33.79
N GLU A 107 44.99 15.81 -33.49
CA GLU A 107 44.35 14.80 -32.65
C GLU A 107 44.37 15.23 -31.17
N PHE A 108 43.22 15.64 -30.63
CA PHE A 108 43.12 16.02 -29.22
C PHE A 108 43.07 14.77 -28.33
N SER A 109 44.22 14.40 -27.77
CA SER A 109 44.30 13.60 -26.56
C SER A 109 44.43 14.54 -25.36
N LEU A 110 43.47 14.50 -24.43
CA LEU A 110 43.71 15.07 -23.10
C LEU A 110 44.71 14.14 -22.42
N VAL A 111 45.89 14.64 -22.09
CA VAL A 111 46.96 13.89 -21.44
C VAL A 111 47.14 14.48 -20.04
N ASP A 112 47.25 13.64 -19.01
CA ASP A 112 47.63 14.11 -17.67
C ASP A 112 49.11 14.53 -17.62
N ASP A 113 49.55 15.14 -16.52
CA ASP A 113 50.95 15.58 -16.31
C ASP A 113 51.95 14.40 -16.36
N ASP A 114 51.48 13.16 -16.26
CA ASP A 114 52.25 11.91 -16.31
C ASP A 114 52.28 11.26 -17.71
N GLY A 115 51.62 11.84 -18.71
CA GLY A 115 51.64 11.35 -20.09
C GLY A 115 50.55 10.31 -20.45
N ASN A 116 49.58 10.06 -19.57
CA ASN A 116 48.48 9.13 -19.83
C ASN A 116 47.30 9.84 -20.52
N VAL A 117 46.74 9.20 -21.54
CA VAL A 117 45.60 9.73 -22.30
C VAL A 117 44.29 9.59 -21.49
N VAL A 118 43.80 10.72 -20.97
CA VAL A 118 42.59 10.90 -20.14
C VAL A 118 41.30 10.89 -20.97
N ALA A 119 41.32 11.43 -22.19
CA ALA A 119 40.17 11.35 -23.10
C ALA A 119 40.58 11.47 -24.57
N ARG A 120 40.06 10.57 -25.42
CA ARG A 120 40.07 10.69 -26.88
C ARG A 120 38.72 11.25 -27.34
N SER A 121 38.73 12.33 -28.11
CA SER A 121 37.51 12.95 -28.65
C SER A 121 37.02 12.18 -29.89
N ASN A 122 35.79 11.69 -29.87
CA ASN A 122 35.17 10.92 -30.96
C ASN A 122 34.75 11.80 -32.15
N ARG A 123 35.67 12.61 -32.70
CA ARG A 123 35.40 13.40 -33.91
C ARG A 123 35.86 12.71 -35.19
N GLU A 124 36.70 11.68 -35.11
CA GLU A 124 37.06 10.87 -36.26
C GLU A 124 36.37 9.50 -36.21
N ILE A 125 35.40 9.33 -37.10
CA ILE A 125 35.00 8.08 -37.75
C ILE A 125 34.70 6.91 -36.79
N ILE A 126 33.41 6.70 -36.48
CA ILE A 126 32.95 5.35 -36.12
C ILE A 126 33.18 4.49 -37.37
N ASP A 127 34.26 3.74 -37.38
CA ASP A 127 34.62 2.83 -38.47
C ASP A 127 33.47 1.82 -38.68
N GLU A 128 33.02 1.61 -39.92
CA GLU A 128 32.04 0.56 -40.29
C GLU A 128 32.55 -0.86 -39.94
N SER A 129 33.84 -0.95 -39.59
CA SER A 129 34.54 -2.15 -39.10
C SER A 129 34.42 -2.39 -37.58
N ALA A 130 33.89 -1.45 -36.78
CA ALA A 130 33.69 -1.59 -35.34
C ALA A 130 32.59 -2.62 -35.03
N ARG A 131 32.97 -3.90 -35.04
CA ARG A 131 32.06 -5.05 -34.99
C ARG A 131 32.35 -5.90 -33.77
N GLN A 132 31.28 -6.36 -33.15
CA GLN A 132 31.37 -7.46 -32.19
C GLN A 132 31.70 -8.74 -32.98
N THR A 133 32.86 -9.33 -32.73
CA THR A 133 33.31 -10.54 -33.42
C THR A 133 32.72 -11.82 -32.84
N LEU A 134 32.29 -11.78 -31.58
CA LEU A 134 31.62 -12.91 -30.93
C LEU A 134 30.21 -13.11 -31.50
N THR A 135 29.96 -14.29 -32.07
CA THR A 135 28.69 -14.63 -32.69
C THR A 135 27.59 -14.91 -31.66
N GLN A 136 26.33 -14.83 -32.08
CA GLN A 136 25.19 -15.13 -31.21
C GLN A 136 25.19 -16.59 -30.74
N ALA A 137 25.61 -17.53 -31.60
CA ALA A 137 25.71 -18.95 -31.26
C ALA A 137 26.75 -19.19 -30.15
N GLU A 138 27.92 -18.55 -30.25
CA GLU A 138 28.94 -18.62 -29.20
C GLU A 138 28.45 -18.00 -27.88
N ILE A 139 27.72 -16.88 -27.94
CA ILE A 139 27.10 -16.28 -26.75
C ILE A 139 26.09 -17.23 -26.11
N GLU A 140 25.34 -17.99 -26.89
CA GLU A 140 24.38 -18.98 -26.38
C GLU A 140 25.08 -20.18 -25.75
N GLU A 141 26.19 -20.63 -26.33
CA GLU A 141 27.03 -21.67 -25.74
C GLU A 141 27.62 -21.21 -24.40
N LEU A 142 28.18 -20.00 -24.33
CA LEU A 142 28.72 -19.44 -23.10
C LEU A 142 27.67 -19.22 -22.01
N LYS A 143 26.41 -18.99 -22.38
CA LYS A 143 25.30 -18.92 -21.40
C LYS A 143 24.97 -20.29 -20.82
N ARG A 144 25.29 -21.37 -21.52
CA ARG A 144 25.09 -22.75 -21.09
C ARG A 144 26.18 -23.18 -20.10
N GLU A 145 27.36 -22.57 -20.18
CA GLU A 145 28.52 -22.81 -19.32
C GLU A 145 28.38 -22.17 -17.92
N GLY A 146 27.58 -22.79 -17.03
CA GLY A 146 27.68 -22.57 -15.59
C GLY A 146 27.43 -21.14 -15.06
N SER A 147 28.05 -20.82 -13.92
CA SER A 147 27.61 -19.82 -12.92
C SER A 147 28.21 -18.47 -13.24
N ASN A 148 29.49 -18.52 -13.59
CA ASN A 148 30.27 -17.40 -14.09
C ASN A 148 29.98 -17.08 -15.56
N ALA A 149 29.13 -17.85 -16.26
CA ALA A 149 28.66 -17.58 -17.63
C ALA A 149 28.41 -16.08 -17.88
N GLY A 150 27.71 -15.41 -16.97
CA GLY A 150 27.42 -13.99 -17.11
C GLY A 150 28.67 -13.11 -17.14
N LYS A 151 29.61 -13.34 -16.23
CA LYS A 151 30.88 -12.60 -16.12
C LYS A 151 31.82 -12.96 -17.28
N ASP A 152 31.89 -14.23 -17.65
CA ASP A 152 32.74 -14.75 -18.72
C ASP A 152 32.26 -14.27 -20.09
N VAL A 153 30.94 -14.22 -20.32
CA VAL A 153 30.35 -13.62 -21.51
C VAL A 153 30.72 -12.13 -21.58
N ILE A 154 30.63 -11.39 -20.48
CA ILE A 154 30.98 -9.96 -20.46
C ILE A 154 32.47 -9.77 -20.75
N ALA A 155 33.35 -10.56 -20.12
CA ALA A 155 34.79 -10.51 -20.34
C ALA A 155 35.15 -10.82 -21.79
N LYS A 156 34.61 -11.90 -22.36
CA LYS A 156 34.80 -12.26 -23.77
C LYS A 156 34.27 -11.17 -24.71
N LEU A 157 33.07 -10.64 -24.46
CA LEU A 157 32.48 -9.54 -25.25
C LEU A 157 33.32 -8.25 -25.23
N LEU A 158 34.02 -7.97 -24.12
CA LEU A 158 34.93 -6.84 -24.02
C LEU A 158 36.22 -7.10 -24.82
N LEU A 159 36.81 -8.29 -24.68
CA LEU A 159 38.03 -8.68 -25.40
C LEU A 159 37.82 -8.75 -26.93
N SER A 160 36.63 -9.16 -27.37
CA SER A 160 36.28 -9.39 -28.78
C SER A 160 35.77 -8.14 -29.51
N HIS A 161 35.75 -6.98 -28.84
CA HIS A 161 35.26 -5.72 -29.39
C HIS A 161 36.40 -4.92 -30.05
N THR A 162 36.38 -4.81 -31.38
CA THR A 162 37.52 -4.27 -32.16
C THR A 162 37.86 -2.81 -31.90
N ALA A 163 36.88 -1.98 -31.53
CA ALA A 163 37.05 -0.55 -31.27
C ALA A 163 36.69 -0.18 -29.81
N LEU A 164 37.10 -1.01 -28.84
CA LEU A 164 36.77 -0.75 -27.43
C LEU A 164 37.64 0.37 -26.84
N ASP A 165 38.90 0.43 -27.25
CA ASP A 165 39.93 1.42 -26.89
C ASP A 165 39.66 2.82 -27.46
N GLN A 166 38.86 2.90 -28.52
CA GLN A 166 38.36 4.16 -29.07
C GLN A 166 37.21 4.76 -28.24
N LYS A 167 36.66 4.04 -27.27
CA LYS A 167 35.58 4.56 -26.43
C LYS A 167 36.12 5.38 -25.28
N THR A 168 35.46 6.51 -25.01
CA THR A 168 35.66 7.26 -23.77
C THR A 168 35.35 6.40 -22.53
N SER A 169 35.95 6.73 -21.38
CA SER A 169 35.71 6.06 -20.10
C SER A 169 34.22 5.92 -19.79
N PHE A 170 33.43 7.00 -19.99
CA PHE A 170 31.98 6.99 -19.79
C PHE A 170 31.25 6.08 -20.77
N SER A 171 31.67 6.04 -22.03
CA SER A 171 31.07 5.16 -23.05
C SER A 171 31.37 3.69 -22.77
N LEU A 172 32.58 3.40 -22.26
CA LEU A 172 32.98 2.08 -21.80
C LEU A 172 32.15 1.64 -20.59
N ALA A 173 32.01 2.50 -19.57
CA ALA A 173 31.19 2.22 -18.38
C ALA A 173 29.72 1.97 -18.76
N LYS A 174 29.15 2.80 -19.64
CA LYS A 174 27.79 2.61 -20.17
C LYS A 174 27.64 1.27 -20.89
N TYR A 175 28.65 0.88 -21.68
CA TYR A 175 28.67 -0.41 -22.37
C TYR A 175 28.72 -1.58 -21.39
N LYS A 176 29.63 -1.54 -20.40
CA LYS A 176 29.73 -2.55 -19.33
C LYS A 176 28.42 -2.69 -18.57
N LEU A 177 27.82 -1.60 -18.11
CA LEU A 177 26.53 -1.60 -17.40
C LEU A 177 25.42 -2.26 -18.23
N LEU A 178 25.33 -1.96 -19.53
CA LEU A 178 24.36 -2.58 -20.43
C LEU A 178 24.56 -4.10 -20.54
N LYS A 179 25.81 -4.57 -20.64
CA LYS A 179 26.12 -6.00 -20.71
C LYS A 179 25.88 -6.68 -19.35
N THR A 180 26.26 -6.03 -18.26
CA THR A 180 25.97 -6.46 -16.89
C THR A 180 24.49 -6.68 -16.67
N LYS A 181 23.63 -5.70 -17.01
CA LYS A 181 22.17 -5.84 -16.92
C LYS A 181 21.61 -6.99 -17.78
N LYS A 182 22.28 -7.32 -18.89
CA LYS A 182 21.81 -8.36 -19.82
C LYS A 182 22.22 -9.78 -19.40
N TYR A 183 23.44 -9.96 -18.90
CA TYR A 183 24.04 -11.28 -18.70
C TYR A 183 24.23 -11.68 -17.23
N ILE A 184 24.32 -10.73 -16.31
CA ILE A 184 24.43 -11.06 -14.88
C ILE A 184 23.07 -11.50 -14.33
N ARG A 185 23.04 -12.66 -13.68
CA ARG A 185 21.85 -13.23 -13.03
C ARG A 185 21.75 -12.74 -11.59
N ARG A 186 21.47 -11.45 -11.41
CA ARG A 186 21.22 -10.84 -10.10
C ARG A 186 19.75 -10.51 -9.91
N PHE A 187 19.32 -10.34 -8.67
CA PHE A 187 18.05 -9.71 -8.33
C PHE A 187 18.13 -9.12 -6.92
N GLN A 188 17.31 -8.11 -6.65
CA GLN A 188 17.19 -7.54 -5.30
C GLN A 188 15.78 -7.81 -4.77
N VAL A 189 15.68 -8.24 -3.51
CA VAL A 189 14.38 -8.39 -2.84
C VAL A 189 14.06 -7.10 -2.12
N SER A 190 12.92 -6.49 -2.44
CA SER A 190 12.39 -5.29 -1.78
C SER A 190 11.04 -5.61 -1.12
N PRO A 191 10.68 -4.91 -0.03
CA PRO A 191 9.40 -5.12 0.60
C PRO A 191 8.27 -4.48 -0.24
N ILE A 192 7.05 -4.99 -0.08
CA ILE A 192 5.84 -4.38 -0.65
C ILE A 192 5.25 -3.45 0.41
N ASP A 193 5.83 -2.26 0.57
CA ASP A 193 5.19 -1.16 1.28
C ASP A 193 4.18 -0.44 0.37
N VAL A 194 3.44 0.52 0.91
CA VAL A 194 2.45 1.31 0.16
C VAL A 194 3.09 2.00 -1.04
N ALA A 195 4.29 2.58 -0.87
CA ALA A 195 4.98 3.31 -1.92
C ALA A 195 5.45 2.39 -3.07
N ASN A 196 6.07 1.25 -2.76
CA ASN A 196 6.55 0.28 -3.73
C ASN A 196 5.39 -0.39 -4.47
N LEU A 197 4.28 -0.71 -3.77
CA LEU A 197 3.10 -1.23 -4.46
C LEU A 197 2.50 -0.18 -5.40
N ALA A 198 2.36 1.06 -4.93
CA ALA A 198 1.85 2.15 -5.76
C ALA A 198 2.72 2.35 -7.01
N GLN A 199 4.05 2.42 -6.84
CA GLN A 199 4.98 2.57 -7.95
C GLN A 199 4.88 1.40 -8.94
N TRP A 200 4.85 0.17 -8.45
CA TRP A 200 4.69 -1.01 -9.30
C TRP A 200 3.35 -1.02 -10.05
N GLN A 201 2.27 -0.63 -9.37
CA GLN A 201 0.94 -0.54 -9.96
C GLN A 201 0.90 0.53 -11.06
N LEU A 202 1.60 1.65 -10.83
CA LEU A 202 1.72 2.79 -11.73
C LEU A 202 2.57 2.47 -12.99
N GLU A 203 3.75 1.86 -12.80
CA GLU A 203 4.75 1.67 -13.86
C GLU A 203 4.57 0.38 -14.65
N GLU A 204 4.22 -0.73 -13.99
CA GLU A 204 4.31 -2.08 -14.59
C GLU A 204 2.99 -2.83 -14.67
N ARG A 205 1.92 -2.35 -14.02
CA ARG A 205 0.60 -2.99 -14.02
C ARG A 205 -0.47 -2.12 -14.66
N ASP A 206 -1.34 -1.56 -13.84
CA ASP A 206 -2.53 -0.84 -14.26
C ASP A 206 -2.68 0.42 -13.41
N ALA A 207 -2.17 1.51 -13.94
CA ALA A 207 -2.23 2.80 -13.27
C ALA A 207 -3.64 3.35 -13.13
N SER A 208 -4.55 3.00 -14.05
CA SER A 208 -5.93 3.49 -14.01
C SER A 208 -6.66 2.96 -12.76
N LYS A 209 -6.31 1.76 -12.30
CA LYS A 209 -6.81 1.15 -11.06
C LYS A 209 -6.52 1.96 -9.80
N ILE A 210 -5.48 2.81 -9.83
CA ILE A 210 -5.08 3.70 -8.74
C ILE A 210 -5.24 5.18 -9.11
N LEU A 211 -6.05 5.49 -10.13
CA LEU A 211 -6.31 6.84 -10.60
C LEU A 211 -5.03 7.62 -10.97
N ASP A 212 -4.02 6.93 -11.51
CA ASP A 212 -2.69 7.46 -11.82
C ASP A 212 -1.99 8.16 -10.63
N MET A 213 -2.37 7.78 -9.40
CA MET A 213 -1.85 8.41 -8.19
C MET A 213 -0.37 8.08 -7.99
N ARG A 214 0.45 9.14 -7.92
CA ARG A 214 1.89 9.06 -7.70
C ARG A 214 2.23 8.99 -6.21
N ALA A 215 3.43 8.51 -5.87
CA ALA A 215 3.86 8.30 -4.49
C ALA A 215 3.80 9.60 -3.65
N GLU A 216 4.19 10.73 -4.25
CA GLU A 216 4.11 12.05 -3.64
C GLU A 216 2.66 12.47 -3.33
N MET A 217 1.69 12.09 -4.17
CA MET A 217 0.26 12.39 -3.95
C MET A 217 -0.31 11.58 -2.80
N ILE A 218 0.06 10.30 -2.69
CA ILE A 218 -0.29 9.45 -1.55
C ILE A 218 0.26 10.06 -0.25
N GLY A 219 1.53 10.49 -0.28
CA GLY A 219 2.17 11.18 0.84
C GLY A 219 1.45 12.46 1.24
N LEU A 220 1.15 13.32 0.26
CA LEU A 220 0.47 14.60 0.48
C LEU A 220 -0.95 14.43 1.00
N LEU A 221 -1.72 13.46 0.50
CA LEU A 221 -3.06 13.15 0.99
C LEU A 221 -3.05 12.81 2.48
N GLY A 222 -2.14 11.92 2.89
CA GLY A 222 -2.00 11.55 4.31
C GLY A 222 -1.57 12.72 5.19
N CYS A 223 -0.65 13.57 4.73
CA CYS A 223 -0.21 14.75 5.48
C CYS A 223 -1.30 15.82 5.59
N TRP A 224 -1.95 16.17 4.48
CA TRP A 224 -3.00 17.20 4.46
C TRP A 224 -4.29 16.73 5.11
N GLY A 225 -4.61 15.44 5.05
CA GLY A 225 -5.68 14.82 5.83
C GLY A 225 -5.36 14.68 7.32
N ASN A 226 -4.16 15.10 7.75
CA ASN A 226 -3.61 14.92 9.09
C ASN A 226 -3.84 13.49 9.59
N VAL A 227 -3.52 12.48 8.78
CA VAL A 227 -3.73 11.08 9.14
C VAL A 227 -2.60 10.65 10.07
N HIS A 228 -2.96 10.23 11.29
CA HIS A 228 -2.01 9.85 12.32
C HIS A 228 -2.61 8.82 13.28
N PHE A 229 -1.75 8.20 14.09
CA PHE A 229 -2.20 7.39 15.23
C PHE A 229 -2.94 8.27 16.26
N GLY A 230 -4.16 7.87 16.61
CA GLY A 230 -5.11 8.56 17.48
C GLY A 230 -5.12 8.07 18.93
N GLY A 231 -4.21 7.18 19.33
CA GLY A 231 -4.11 6.58 20.67
C GLY A 231 -4.47 5.11 20.69
N ASP A 232 -4.33 4.45 21.83
CA ASP A 232 -4.57 3.00 21.97
C ASP A 232 -6.02 2.60 21.68
N ASP A 233 -6.21 1.31 21.43
CA ASP A 233 -7.52 0.74 21.12
C ASP A 233 -8.49 0.90 22.29
N VAL A 234 -9.68 1.39 21.95
CA VAL A 234 -10.81 1.48 22.89
C VAL A 234 -11.89 0.56 22.39
N LEU A 235 -12.01 -0.61 23.01
CA LEU A 235 -13.07 -1.56 22.70
C LEU A 235 -14.28 -1.26 23.58
N LEU A 236 -15.47 -1.38 23.00
CA LEU A 236 -16.70 -1.33 23.77
C LEU A 236 -16.79 -2.59 24.63
N GLU A 237 -17.23 -2.43 25.88
CA GLU A 237 -17.55 -3.57 26.73
C GLU A 237 -18.59 -4.44 26.03
N ASP A 238 -18.42 -5.77 26.09
CA ASP A 238 -19.45 -6.69 25.59
C ASP A 238 -20.74 -6.32 26.33
N PRO A 239 -21.84 -6.04 25.60
CA PRO A 239 -23.09 -5.66 26.24
C PRO A 239 -23.50 -6.63 27.32
N GLY A 240 -23.05 -7.90 27.29
CA GLY A 240 -22.78 -8.79 28.44
C GLY A 240 -23.93 -9.07 29.41
N ALA A 241 -25.04 -8.37 29.25
CA ALA A 241 -26.07 -8.22 30.23
C ALA A 241 -27.04 -9.35 29.98
N THR A 242 -27.01 -10.31 30.90
CA THR A 242 -28.25 -10.97 31.31
C THR A 242 -29.14 -9.89 31.92
N THR A 243 -29.81 -9.09 31.08
CA THR A 243 -30.88 -8.21 31.55
C THR A 243 -32.01 -9.11 32.04
N ALA A 244 -32.74 -8.67 33.08
CA ALA A 244 -33.90 -9.36 33.62
C ALA A 244 -35.04 -9.59 32.58
N GLN A 245 -34.89 -9.06 31.36
CA GLN A 245 -35.85 -9.14 30.25
C GLN A 245 -35.31 -9.90 29.02
N GLY A 246 -34.07 -10.41 29.03
CA GLY A 246 -33.59 -11.40 28.05
C GLY A 246 -33.35 -10.92 26.60
N ASP A 247 -33.57 -9.64 26.30
CA ASP A 247 -33.33 -9.10 24.95
C ASP A 247 -31.96 -8.42 24.88
N GLU A 248 -31.00 -9.10 24.24
CA GLU A 248 -29.74 -8.47 23.81
C GLU A 248 -30.06 -7.36 22.79
N ALA A 249 -29.53 -6.15 23.02
CA ALA A 249 -29.72 -4.99 22.16
C ALA A 249 -28.38 -4.43 21.65
N CYS A 250 -28.42 -3.64 20.58
CA CYS A 250 -27.24 -2.94 20.09
C CYS A 250 -26.77 -1.91 21.13
N VAL A 251 -25.46 -1.86 21.37
CA VAL A 251 -24.84 -0.84 22.22
C VAL A 251 -25.05 0.53 21.56
N PRO A 252 -25.61 1.53 22.27
CA PRO A 252 -25.75 2.89 21.76
C PRO A 252 -24.38 3.49 21.41
N VAL A 253 -24.36 4.32 20.37
CA VAL A 253 -23.15 5.04 19.99
C VAL A 253 -22.89 6.17 20.98
N ASP A 254 -21.74 6.10 21.66
CA ASP A 254 -21.23 7.20 22.47
C ASP A 254 -20.32 8.10 21.65
N ARG A 255 -20.71 9.36 21.47
CA ARG A 255 -19.97 10.34 20.67
C ARG A 255 -18.63 10.73 21.30
N ASP A 256 -18.51 10.66 22.62
CA ASP A 256 -17.32 11.11 23.33
C ASP A 256 -16.17 10.09 23.23
N LEU A 257 -16.50 8.84 22.95
CA LEU A 257 -15.53 7.76 22.70
C LEU A 257 -14.98 7.78 21.27
N LEU A 258 -15.69 8.40 20.32
CA LEU A 258 -15.32 8.45 18.90
C LEU A 258 -14.20 9.47 18.68
N ARG A 259 -12.95 9.00 18.56
CA ARG A 259 -11.78 9.85 18.32
C ARG A 259 -10.79 9.19 17.37
N GLY A 260 -9.93 9.97 16.73
CA GLY A 260 -8.92 9.44 15.79
C GLY A 260 -9.55 8.62 14.67
N ARG A 261 -10.59 9.15 14.03
CA ARG A 261 -11.36 8.46 12.99
C ARG A 261 -11.41 9.27 11.71
N TRP A 262 -11.19 8.63 10.57
CA TRP A 262 -11.20 9.29 9.27
C TRP A 262 -12.30 8.76 8.38
N LEU A 263 -12.90 9.67 7.63
CA LEU A 263 -13.85 9.35 6.57
C LEU A 263 -13.08 9.22 5.27
N VAL A 264 -13.32 8.15 4.53
CA VAL A 264 -12.59 7.83 3.30
C VAL A 264 -13.55 7.51 2.17
N VAL A 265 -13.29 8.06 0.99
CA VAL A 265 -13.91 7.61 -0.26
C VAL A 265 -12.78 7.15 -1.17
N ASP A 266 -12.77 5.86 -1.50
CA ASP A 266 -11.63 5.22 -2.17
C ASP A 266 -12.08 4.38 -3.37
N ASP A 267 -11.75 4.85 -4.58
CA ASP A 267 -11.85 4.09 -5.83
C ASP A 267 -10.49 3.54 -6.30
N THR A 268 -9.42 3.66 -5.50
CA THR A 268 -8.06 3.17 -5.78
C THR A 268 -7.86 1.71 -5.39
N SER A 269 -8.94 0.93 -5.31
CA SER A 269 -8.95 -0.48 -4.94
C SER A 269 -8.32 -0.81 -3.57
N GLY A 270 -8.36 0.13 -2.62
CA GLY A 270 -7.80 -0.01 -1.28
C GLY A 270 -6.39 0.54 -1.10
N LEU A 271 -5.77 1.15 -2.13
CA LEU A 271 -4.44 1.76 -1.98
C LEU A 271 -4.47 2.94 -1.01
N LEU A 272 -5.47 3.83 -1.12
CA LEU A 272 -5.63 4.95 -0.20
C LEU A 272 -5.89 4.47 1.23
N VAL A 273 -6.76 3.46 1.40
CA VAL A 273 -7.02 2.83 2.70
C VAL A 273 -5.73 2.27 3.30
N ALA A 274 -4.89 1.59 2.51
CA ALA A 274 -3.59 1.09 2.98
C ALA A 274 -2.65 2.22 3.41
N ALA A 275 -2.55 3.28 2.61
CA ALA A 275 -1.72 4.45 2.93
C ALA A 275 -2.11 5.10 4.26
N MET A 276 -3.42 5.17 4.53
CA MET A 276 -3.93 5.70 5.80
C MET A 276 -3.67 4.75 6.96
N ALA A 277 -3.92 3.46 6.75
CA ALA A 277 -3.66 2.42 7.74
C ALA A 277 -2.18 2.34 8.14
N GLU A 278 -1.26 2.51 7.18
CA GLU A 278 0.18 2.55 7.42
C GLU A 278 0.56 3.70 8.36
N ARG A 279 0.04 4.91 8.09
CA ARG A 279 0.26 6.10 8.92
C ARG A 279 -0.37 6.02 10.31
N MET A 280 -1.46 5.28 10.42
CA MET A 280 -2.16 5.02 11.68
C MET A 280 -1.52 3.86 12.46
N GLY A 281 -0.55 3.14 11.89
CA GLY A 281 0.10 2.01 12.56
C GLY A 281 -0.74 0.72 12.60
N ILE A 282 -1.78 0.62 11.78
CA ILE A 282 -2.76 -0.49 11.78
C ILE A 282 -2.77 -1.31 10.47
N LEU A 283 -1.77 -1.12 9.60
CA LEU A 283 -1.62 -1.90 8.37
C LEU A 283 -0.84 -3.20 8.58
N TYR A 284 0.07 -3.26 9.55
CA TYR A 284 0.96 -4.39 9.77
C TYR A 284 0.73 -4.99 11.15
N GLU A 285 0.84 -6.31 11.26
CA GLU A 285 0.91 -6.99 12.56
C GLU A 285 2.12 -6.49 13.38
N THR A 286 1.91 -6.28 14.68
CA THR A 286 2.96 -5.92 15.64
C THR A 286 3.81 -7.15 15.97
N GLU A 287 5.13 -6.98 16.04
CA GLU A 287 6.07 -8.11 16.21
C GLU A 287 5.90 -8.83 17.56
N ASP A 288 5.32 -8.17 18.56
CA ASP A 288 5.12 -8.70 19.93
C ASP A 288 3.92 -9.66 20.06
N GLU A 289 2.90 -9.57 19.20
CA GLU A 289 1.73 -10.47 19.28
C GLU A 289 1.95 -11.83 18.59
N GLY A 290 2.96 -11.93 17.72
CA GLY A 290 3.36 -13.19 17.08
C GLY A 290 4.02 -14.19 18.05
N ALA A 291 4.61 -13.71 19.15
CA ALA A 291 5.24 -14.58 20.16
C ALA A 291 4.21 -15.25 21.10
N HIS A 292 3.02 -14.67 21.25
CA HIS A 292 1.98 -15.18 22.14
C HIS A 292 0.89 -16.01 21.45
N SER A 293 0.84 -16.02 20.11
CA SER A 293 -0.12 -16.82 19.33
C SER A 293 0.44 -18.14 18.79
N SER A 294 1.75 -18.39 18.94
CA SER A 294 2.41 -19.64 18.51
C SER A 294 3.03 -20.45 19.65
N SER A 295 2.45 -20.44 20.85
CA SER A 295 2.76 -21.47 21.85
C SER A 295 1.97 -22.75 21.55
N GLU A 296 2.30 -23.41 20.44
CA GLU A 296 2.17 -24.86 20.42
C GLU A 296 3.22 -25.38 21.41
N GLU A 297 2.76 -26.07 22.45
CA GLU A 297 3.61 -26.73 23.45
C GLU A 297 4.58 -27.69 22.75
N HIS A 298 5.79 -27.21 22.44
CA HIS A 298 6.91 -28.10 22.14
C HIS A 298 7.26 -28.85 23.42
N LYS A 299 6.74 -30.07 23.54
CA LYS A 299 7.32 -31.08 24.42
C LYS A 299 8.75 -31.34 23.97
N GLU A 300 9.71 -30.98 24.80
CA GLU A 300 11.10 -31.40 24.67
C GLU A 300 11.18 -32.95 24.58
N PRO A 301 11.89 -33.52 23.60
CA PRO A 301 12.16 -34.95 23.60
C PRO A 301 13.31 -35.23 24.58
N THR A 302 12.98 -35.91 25.67
CA THR A 302 13.96 -36.49 26.60
C THR A 302 14.76 -37.58 25.88
N GLU A 303 16.08 -37.56 26.01
CA GLU A 303 17.03 -38.54 25.46
C GLU A 303 16.69 -39.98 25.90
N PRO A 304 16.85 -41.01 25.03
CA PRO A 304 16.73 -42.39 25.45
C PRO A 304 18.09 -42.98 25.83
N SER A 305 18.20 -43.47 27.07
CA SER A 305 19.26 -44.39 27.48
C SER A 305 18.98 -45.81 26.98
N ALA A 306 20.04 -46.48 26.53
CA ALA A 306 20.06 -47.80 25.91
C ALA A 306 19.54 -48.96 26.79
N GLU A 307 18.93 -49.98 26.16
CA GLU A 307 19.52 -51.34 25.97
C GLU A 307 18.51 -52.38 25.44
N GLN A 308 18.98 -53.16 24.44
CA GLN A 308 18.68 -54.58 24.08
C GLN A 308 17.21 -54.97 23.74
N SER A 309 16.85 -55.74 22.69
CA SER A 309 17.52 -56.83 21.96
C SER A 309 16.76 -57.23 20.66
N SER A 310 17.51 -57.83 19.72
CA SER A 310 17.18 -58.92 18.78
C SER A 310 16.21 -58.74 17.59
N ALA A 311 16.83 -58.59 16.40
CA ALA A 311 16.90 -59.57 15.29
C ALA A 311 15.72 -59.85 14.32
N SER A 312 16.13 -59.94 13.04
CA SER A 312 15.54 -60.54 11.82
C SER A 312 14.43 -59.77 11.08
N ALA A 313 14.26 -59.79 9.76
CA ALA A 313 15.03 -60.02 8.52
C ALA A 313 13.96 -60.19 7.40
N ALA A 314 14.35 -59.99 6.13
CA ALA A 314 13.60 -60.18 4.87
C ALA A 314 12.73 -58.97 4.44
N GLU A 315 13.05 -58.20 3.39
CA GLU A 315 13.28 -58.45 1.95
C GLU A 315 12.02 -58.62 1.08
N ASN A 316 12.10 -57.94 -0.08
CA ASN A 316 11.30 -57.98 -1.30
C ASN A 316 9.92 -57.31 -1.32
N SER A 317 9.45 -56.68 -2.39
CA SER A 317 9.97 -56.09 -3.64
C SER A 317 8.73 -55.81 -4.50
N GLN A 318 8.85 -54.82 -5.40
CA GLN A 318 8.13 -54.68 -6.68
C GLN A 318 6.71 -54.07 -6.72
N GLU A 319 6.69 -52.81 -7.20
CA GLU A 319 5.80 -52.22 -8.21
C GLU A 319 5.61 -53.12 -9.48
N PRO A 320 4.78 -52.83 -10.52
CA PRO A 320 4.19 -51.52 -10.90
C PRO A 320 2.77 -51.50 -11.54
N GLY A 321 2.22 -50.28 -11.61
CA GLY A 321 1.70 -49.67 -12.85
C GLY A 321 0.32 -50.05 -13.37
N SER A 322 -0.59 -49.07 -13.46
CA SER A 322 -1.14 -48.53 -14.72
C SER A 322 -2.50 -47.81 -14.53
N ASN A 323 -2.53 -46.53 -14.91
CA ASN A 323 -3.72 -45.80 -15.37
C ASN A 323 -4.02 -46.23 -16.84
N PRO A 324 -5.20 -45.96 -17.48
CA PRO A 324 -6.03 -44.76 -17.31
C PRO A 324 -7.56 -44.91 -17.53
N SER A 325 -8.25 -43.76 -17.44
CA SER A 325 -9.33 -43.29 -18.33
C SER A 325 -10.71 -43.00 -17.71
N VAL A 326 -11.20 -41.82 -18.06
CA VAL A 326 -12.49 -41.18 -17.76
C VAL A 326 -13.48 -41.56 -18.87
N PRO A 327 -14.80 -41.72 -18.58
CA PRO A 327 -15.76 -40.70 -19.04
C PRO A 327 -16.95 -40.46 -18.10
N ALA A 328 -17.37 -39.20 -17.99
CA ALA A 328 -18.78 -38.81 -17.73
C ALA A 328 -19.54 -38.78 -19.09
N PRO A 329 -20.88 -38.54 -19.20
CA PRO A 329 -21.88 -38.13 -18.19
C PRO A 329 -23.26 -38.84 -18.28
N ALA A 330 -24.12 -38.73 -17.27
CA ALA A 330 -25.60 -38.71 -17.42
C ALA A 330 -26.34 -38.33 -16.13
N THR A 331 -27.25 -37.38 -16.28
CA THR A 331 -28.35 -36.98 -15.39
C THR A 331 -29.36 -38.11 -15.11
N GLN A 332 -29.81 -38.30 -13.85
CA GLN A 332 -31.23 -38.31 -13.45
C GLN A 332 -31.44 -38.52 -11.93
N GLN A 333 -32.25 -37.62 -11.38
CA GLN A 333 -33.27 -37.75 -10.32
C GLN A 333 -33.22 -38.92 -9.30
N GLY A 334 -33.11 -38.53 -8.03
CA GLY A 334 -34.03 -38.85 -6.93
C GLY A 334 -34.44 -40.30 -6.68
N SER A 335 -33.94 -40.88 -5.59
CA SER A 335 -34.77 -41.62 -4.63
C SER A 335 -33.99 -41.88 -3.34
N ASP A 336 -34.72 -41.73 -2.23
CA ASP A 336 -34.32 -42.09 -0.88
C ASP A 336 -34.01 -43.58 -0.79
N THR A 337 -32.87 -43.93 -0.19
CA THR A 337 -32.66 -45.26 0.40
C THR A 337 -31.94 -45.10 1.72
N GLU A 338 -32.70 -45.32 2.80
CA GLU A 338 -32.20 -45.55 4.16
C GLU A 338 -31.25 -46.75 4.16
N MET A 339 -30.07 -46.60 4.77
CA MET A 339 -29.19 -47.72 5.09
C MET A 339 -28.94 -47.74 6.60
N ALA A 340 -29.32 -48.87 7.17
CA ALA A 340 -29.43 -49.16 8.59
C ALA A 340 -28.08 -49.28 9.31
N ASP A 341 -28.12 -48.99 10.62
CA ASP A 341 -27.07 -49.12 11.62
C ASP A 341 -26.38 -50.49 11.61
N ALA A 342 -25.05 -50.49 11.52
CA ALA A 342 -24.20 -51.56 12.03
C ALA A 342 -23.46 -51.02 13.27
N GLN A 343 -23.91 -51.47 14.44
CA GLN A 343 -23.30 -51.18 15.73
C GLN A 343 -21.88 -51.77 15.81
N ALA A 344 -20.87 -50.90 15.80
CA ALA A 344 -19.52 -51.24 16.24
C ALA A 344 -19.25 -50.53 17.57
N ALA A 345 -18.93 -51.31 18.60
CA ALA A 345 -18.65 -50.83 19.94
C ALA A 345 -17.42 -49.88 19.97
N PRO A 346 -17.45 -48.77 20.73
CA PRO A 346 -16.30 -47.89 20.86
C PRO A 346 -15.25 -48.49 21.81
N PRO A 347 -13.94 -48.29 21.56
CA PRO A 347 -12.91 -48.68 22.51
C PRO A 347 -12.92 -47.74 23.72
N GLU A 348 -12.77 -48.32 24.92
CA GLU A 348 -12.62 -47.60 26.18
C GLU A 348 -11.36 -46.73 26.13
N ASN A 349 -11.54 -45.40 26.10
CA ASN A 349 -10.43 -44.45 26.24
C ASN A 349 -10.43 -43.89 27.66
N GLN A 350 -9.72 -44.56 28.56
CA GLN A 350 -9.41 -44.04 29.89
C GLN A 350 -8.33 -42.96 29.76
N GLY A 351 -8.77 -41.71 29.63
CA GLY A 351 -7.91 -40.54 29.64
C GLY A 351 -8.72 -39.30 29.97
N GLY A 352 -8.84 -39.01 31.27
CA GLY A 352 -9.54 -37.83 31.78
C GLY A 352 -8.91 -36.54 31.26
N LYS A 353 -9.43 -36.01 30.15
CA LYS A 353 -9.16 -34.63 29.74
C LYS A 353 -9.83 -33.72 30.75
N LYS A 354 -9.03 -32.92 31.47
CA LYS A 354 -9.54 -31.83 32.31
C LYS A 354 -10.53 -30.99 31.47
N PRO A 355 -11.68 -30.58 32.01
CA PRO A 355 -12.62 -29.73 31.29
C PRO A 355 -11.87 -28.46 30.88
N ARG A 356 -11.73 -28.23 29.57
CA ARG A 356 -11.23 -26.97 29.06
C ARG A 356 -12.26 -25.93 29.50
N GLU A 357 -11.89 -25.00 30.37
CA GLU A 357 -12.77 -23.90 30.79
C GLU A 357 -13.32 -23.24 29.51
N GLN A 358 -14.60 -23.43 29.26
CA GLN A 358 -15.26 -22.82 28.10
C GLN A 358 -15.35 -21.35 28.41
N LYS A 359 -14.50 -20.53 27.76
CA LYS A 359 -14.65 -19.08 27.80
C LYS A 359 -16.11 -18.76 27.44
N PRO A 360 -16.80 -17.92 28.23
CA PRO A 360 -18.18 -17.55 27.95
C PRO A 360 -18.26 -16.98 26.54
N ARG A 361 -19.28 -17.40 25.79
CA ARG A 361 -19.48 -16.98 24.41
C ARG A 361 -19.89 -15.50 24.41
N ALA A 362 -19.15 -14.67 23.69
CA ALA A 362 -19.48 -13.25 23.52
C ALA A 362 -20.90 -13.07 22.94
N SER A 363 -21.55 -11.95 23.29
CA SER A 363 -22.88 -11.63 22.79
C SER A 363 -22.89 -11.51 21.26
N ASP A 364 -24.02 -11.83 20.62
CA ASP A 364 -24.18 -11.55 19.19
C ASP A 364 -24.21 -10.04 18.88
N PHE A 365 -24.36 -9.19 19.88
CA PHE A 365 -24.35 -7.73 19.76
C PHE A 365 -23.03 -7.09 20.19
N ALA A 366 -22.02 -7.89 20.54
CA ALA A 366 -20.67 -7.39 20.76
C ALA A 366 -20.13 -6.74 19.48
N ILE A 367 -19.62 -5.52 19.62
CA ILE A 367 -19.06 -4.75 18.51
C ILE A 367 -17.54 -4.96 18.50
N PRO A 368 -16.97 -5.54 17.43
CA PRO A 368 -15.54 -5.85 17.38
C PRO A 368 -14.66 -4.64 17.03
N TYR A 369 -15.27 -3.47 16.78
CA TYR A 369 -14.53 -2.30 16.31
C TYR A 369 -13.98 -1.47 17.46
N SER A 370 -12.73 -1.03 17.30
CA SER A 370 -12.15 0.01 18.14
C SER A 370 -12.91 1.33 17.94
N GLN A 371 -13.02 2.13 18.99
CA GLN A 371 -13.54 3.50 18.93
C GLN A 371 -12.45 4.51 18.57
N THR A 372 -11.20 4.04 18.45
CA THR A 372 -10.01 4.80 18.05
C THR A 372 -9.37 4.21 16.80
N ASN A 373 -8.59 5.02 16.08
CA ASN A 373 -7.88 4.62 14.86
C ASN A 373 -8.77 3.97 13.80
N THR A 374 -9.96 4.52 13.54
CA THR A 374 -10.87 3.90 12.57
C THR A 374 -10.84 4.58 11.21
N ILE A 375 -10.97 3.76 10.17
CA ILE A 375 -11.14 4.19 8.78
C ILE A 375 -12.55 3.80 8.36
N THR A 376 -13.41 4.78 8.11
CA THR A 376 -14.76 4.55 7.58
C THR A 376 -14.76 4.80 6.07
N VAL A 377 -14.83 3.73 5.29
CA VAL A 377 -14.84 3.78 3.81
C VAL A 377 -16.27 3.86 3.30
N ILE A 378 -16.60 4.95 2.60
CA ILE A 378 -17.85 5.09 1.86
C ILE A 378 -17.64 4.60 0.42
N HIS A 379 -18.54 3.75 -0.08
CA HIS A 379 -18.47 3.21 -1.44
C HIS A 379 -19.83 3.20 -2.16
N GLY A 380 -19.80 3.20 -3.51
CA GLY A 380 -21.01 3.16 -4.35
C GLY A 380 -21.53 1.77 -4.69
N ALA A 381 -20.65 0.75 -4.69
CA ALA A 381 -21.03 -0.62 -4.98
C ALA A 381 -21.67 -1.33 -3.76
N SER A 382 -22.19 -2.56 -3.95
CA SER A 382 -22.74 -3.37 -2.85
C SER A 382 -21.67 -3.79 -1.83
N GLN A 383 -20.42 -3.92 -2.27
CA GLN A 383 -19.23 -4.16 -1.45
C GLN A 383 -18.10 -3.24 -1.94
N PRO A 384 -17.22 -2.76 -1.05
CA PRO A 384 -16.10 -1.94 -1.47
C PRO A 384 -15.06 -2.82 -2.19
N ASN A 385 -14.43 -2.27 -3.23
CA ASN A 385 -13.28 -2.90 -3.85
C ASN A 385 -12.01 -2.53 -3.07
N LEU A 386 -11.53 -3.45 -2.22
CA LEU A 386 -10.29 -3.30 -1.45
C LEU A 386 -9.26 -4.37 -1.84
N SER A 387 -9.25 -4.79 -3.11
CA SER A 387 -8.45 -5.93 -3.59
C SER A 387 -6.94 -5.76 -3.41
N LEU A 388 -6.42 -4.53 -3.32
CA LEU A 388 -5.00 -4.30 -3.08
C LEU A 388 -4.58 -4.59 -1.63
N LEU A 389 -5.51 -4.62 -0.67
CA LEU A 389 -5.19 -4.98 0.71
C LEU A 389 -4.67 -6.42 0.87
N ASN A 390 -4.95 -7.29 -0.10
CA ASN A 390 -4.40 -8.64 -0.16
C ASN A 390 -2.87 -8.68 -0.20
N TYR A 391 -2.21 -7.64 -0.74
CA TYR A 391 -0.74 -7.53 -0.74
C TYR A 391 -0.16 -7.27 0.66
N TRP A 392 -0.98 -6.84 1.61
CA TRP A 392 -0.64 -6.65 3.02
C TRP A 392 -1.30 -7.67 3.95
N GLY A 393 -1.85 -8.76 3.40
CA GLY A 393 -2.39 -9.87 4.19
C GLY A 393 -3.83 -9.68 4.66
N PHE A 394 -4.55 -8.66 4.19
CA PHE A 394 -5.95 -8.44 4.53
C PHE A 394 -6.88 -8.72 3.35
N ASP A 395 -7.62 -9.82 3.43
CA ASP A 395 -8.70 -10.16 2.48
C ASP A 395 -10.06 -9.84 3.11
N ILE A 396 -10.77 -8.86 2.54
CA ILE A 396 -12.10 -8.45 3.01
C ILE A 396 -13.16 -9.57 2.87
N THR A 397 -12.95 -10.54 1.98
CA THR A 397 -13.85 -11.68 1.82
C THR A 397 -13.63 -12.75 2.90
N SER A 398 -12.42 -12.78 3.48
CA SER A 398 -11.98 -13.74 4.49
C SER A 398 -11.26 -13.05 5.67
N PRO A 399 -11.88 -12.06 6.34
CA PRO A 399 -11.16 -11.10 7.17
C PRO A 399 -10.62 -11.67 8.50
N ASN A 400 -10.99 -12.90 8.86
CA ASN A 400 -10.52 -13.57 10.07
C ASN A 400 -9.31 -14.50 9.83
N HIS A 401 -8.86 -14.66 8.58
CA HIS A 401 -7.84 -15.64 8.21
C HIS A 401 -6.88 -15.09 7.14
N PRO A 402 -5.63 -14.74 7.52
CA PRO A 402 -5.11 -14.61 8.89
C PRO A 402 -5.77 -13.44 9.67
N PRO A 403 -5.70 -13.43 11.01
CA PRO A 403 -6.11 -12.25 11.78
C PRO A 403 -5.24 -11.06 11.38
N HIS A 404 -5.86 -9.88 11.27
CA HIS A 404 -5.16 -8.68 10.79
C HIS A 404 -5.66 -7.46 11.57
N PRO A 405 -4.81 -6.48 11.92
CA PRO A 405 -5.22 -5.33 12.72
C PRO A 405 -6.42 -4.57 12.13
N LEU A 406 -6.43 -4.35 10.81
CA LEU A 406 -7.58 -3.75 10.09
C LEU A 406 -8.96 -4.34 10.40
N LEU A 407 -9.06 -5.61 10.85
CA LEU A 407 -10.34 -6.24 11.20
C LEU A 407 -11.17 -5.40 12.17
N ASN A 408 -10.52 -4.75 13.13
CA ASN A 408 -11.18 -3.95 14.19
C ASN A 408 -11.19 -2.44 13.87
N HIS A 409 -10.54 -2.00 12.79
CA HIS A 409 -10.38 -0.58 12.45
C HIS A 409 -11.04 -0.16 11.15
N LEU A 410 -11.37 -1.10 10.27
CA LEU A 410 -11.93 -0.81 8.95
C LEU A 410 -13.45 -0.98 8.96
N LEU A 411 -14.17 0.13 8.84
CA LEU A 411 -15.62 0.17 8.76
C LEU A 411 -16.02 0.49 7.31
N THR A 412 -16.92 -0.29 6.73
CA THR A 412 -17.35 -0.12 5.34
C THR A 412 -18.84 0.23 5.28
N LEU A 413 -19.18 1.27 4.52
CA LEU A 413 -20.52 1.81 4.42
C LEU A 413 -20.86 2.15 2.96
N SER A 414 -22.04 1.75 2.48
CA SER A 414 -22.50 2.20 1.16
C SER A 414 -23.13 3.59 1.21
N TRP A 415 -23.13 4.33 0.10
CA TRP A 415 -23.88 5.60 -0.01
C TRP A 415 -25.38 5.42 0.32
N LEU A 416 -25.99 4.28 -0.02
CA LEU A 416 -27.37 3.97 0.35
C LEU A 416 -27.55 3.94 1.87
N GLN A 417 -26.68 3.22 2.57
CA GLN A 417 -26.71 3.11 4.03
C GLN A 417 -26.44 4.45 4.72
N LEU A 418 -25.59 5.29 4.17
CA LEU A 418 -25.34 6.63 4.73
C LEU A 418 -26.55 7.55 4.57
N LEU A 419 -27.12 7.60 3.37
CA LEU A 419 -28.12 8.61 3.00
C LEU A 419 -29.55 8.20 3.36
N LYS A 420 -29.89 6.91 3.16
CA LYS A 420 -31.24 6.35 3.33
C LYS A 420 -31.18 4.94 3.92
N PRO A 421 -30.67 4.78 5.16
CA PRO A 421 -30.50 3.45 5.77
C PRO A 421 -31.80 2.68 5.94
N GLU A 422 -32.94 3.36 6.05
CA GLU A 422 -34.27 2.73 6.09
C GLU A 422 -34.58 1.89 4.84
N LEU A 423 -33.99 2.24 3.70
CA LEU A 423 -34.13 1.49 2.45
C LEU A 423 -33.20 0.27 2.37
N ASP A 424 -32.15 0.21 3.20
CA ASP A 424 -31.30 -0.97 3.29
C ASP A 424 -31.91 -2.00 4.23
N THR A 425 -32.39 -3.10 3.65
CA THR A 425 -32.93 -4.25 4.39
C THR A 425 -31.99 -4.79 5.47
N SER A 426 -30.67 -4.66 5.28
CA SER A 426 -29.68 -5.17 6.23
C SER A 426 -29.54 -4.30 7.49
N TYR A 427 -30.02 -3.05 7.43
CA TYR A 427 -30.11 -2.12 8.55
C TYR A 427 -31.53 -2.07 9.15
N SER A 428 -32.58 -2.05 8.30
CA SER A 428 -33.96 -1.80 8.73
C SER A 428 -34.68 -3.03 9.31
N THR A 429 -34.30 -4.25 8.90
CA THR A 429 -34.97 -5.48 9.35
C THR A 429 -34.51 -5.85 10.77
N PRO A 430 -35.41 -5.91 11.77
CA PRO A 430 -35.05 -6.33 13.12
C PRO A 430 -34.41 -7.73 13.17
N PRO A 431 -33.52 -7.99 14.14
CA PRO A 431 -32.84 -9.28 14.24
C PRO A 431 -33.82 -10.37 14.64
N LEU A 432 -33.52 -11.62 14.27
CA LEU A 432 -34.31 -12.78 14.68
C LEU A 432 -34.18 -12.98 16.20
N THR A 433 -35.30 -13.22 16.88
CA THR A 433 -35.35 -13.57 18.31
C THR A 433 -35.77 -15.03 18.47
N ALA A 434 -35.12 -15.76 19.37
CA ALA A 434 -35.41 -17.15 19.69
C ALA A 434 -34.98 -17.45 21.13
N THR A 435 -35.77 -18.24 21.87
CA THR A 435 -35.41 -18.64 23.24
C THR A 435 -34.21 -19.59 23.23
N PRO A 436 -33.39 -19.65 24.30
CA PRO A 436 -32.25 -20.56 24.38
C PRO A 436 -32.61 -22.03 24.12
N GLU A 437 -33.78 -22.45 24.61
CA GLU A 437 -34.33 -23.81 24.41
C GLU A 437 -34.64 -24.09 22.93
N THR A 438 -35.26 -23.14 22.22
CA THR A 438 -35.54 -23.29 20.79
C THR A 438 -34.26 -23.26 19.95
N LEU A 439 -33.24 -22.48 20.34
CA LEU A 439 -31.94 -22.49 19.68
C LEU A 439 -31.20 -23.83 19.89
N ALA A 440 -31.31 -24.41 21.08
CA ALA A 440 -30.73 -25.70 21.41
C ALA A 440 -31.35 -26.85 20.60
N SER A 441 -32.65 -26.75 20.25
CA SER A 441 -33.32 -27.76 19.40
C SER A 441 -32.99 -27.63 17.90
N TRP A 442 -32.47 -26.49 17.45
CA TRP A 442 -32.13 -26.30 16.04
C TRP A 442 -30.87 -27.07 15.62
N LYS A 443 -30.87 -27.54 14.36
CA LYS A 443 -29.68 -28.08 13.70
C LYS A 443 -28.50 -27.08 13.76
N PRO A 444 -27.24 -27.53 13.90
CA PRO A 444 -26.07 -26.65 14.03
C PRO A 444 -25.94 -25.60 12.93
N SER A 445 -26.26 -25.95 11.68
CA SER A 445 -26.21 -25.01 10.54
C SER A 445 -27.22 -23.87 10.68
N ARG A 446 -28.46 -24.17 11.08
CA ARG A 446 -29.51 -23.16 11.33
C ARG A 446 -29.14 -22.26 12.51
N ARG A 447 -28.62 -22.85 13.59
CA ARG A 447 -28.13 -22.13 14.77
C ARG A 447 -26.97 -21.19 14.43
N GLY A 448 -25.99 -21.67 13.66
CA GLY A 448 -24.87 -20.83 13.19
C GLY A 448 -25.33 -19.65 12.32
N ASN A 449 -26.30 -19.89 11.44
CA ASN A 449 -26.86 -18.86 10.57
C ASN A 449 -27.65 -17.79 11.35
N PHE A 450 -28.39 -18.20 12.39
CA PHE A 450 -29.07 -17.28 13.32
C PHE A 450 -28.11 -16.30 13.96
N HIS A 451 -27.06 -16.80 14.61
CA HIS A 451 -26.06 -15.96 15.28
C HIS A 451 -25.30 -15.07 14.28
N ARG A 452 -24.98 -15.59 13.08
CA ARG A 452 -24.33 -14.80 12.03
C ARG A 452 -25.20 -13.62 11.56
N LYS A 453 -26.51 -13.83 11.43
CA LYS A 453 -27.45 -12.75 11.05
C LYS A 453 -27.53 -11.67 12.14
N ARG A 454 -27.59 -12.05 13.42
CA ARG A 454 -27.59 -11.11 14.55
C ARG A 454 -26.29 -10.29 14.64
N ARG A 455 -25.13 -10.94 14.56
CA ARG A 455 -23.83 -10.24 14.49
C ARG A 455 -23.70 -9.31 13.29
N ARG A 456 -24.18 -9.73 12.12
CA ARG A 456 -24.21 -8.87 10.93
C ARG A 456 -25.08 -7.65 11.16
N TYR A 457 -26.27 -7.83 11.71
CA TYR A 457 -27.19 -6.74 12.04
C TYR A 457 -26.55 -5.75 13.02
N ALA A 458 -26.00 -6.23 14.14
CA ALA A 458 -25.34 -5.39 15.14
C ALA A 458 -24.19 -4.56 14.54
N ARG A 459 -23.31 -5.21 13.75
CA ARG A 459 -22.18 -4.52 13.09
C ARG A 459 -22.64 -3.46 12.11
N ILE A 460 -23.60 -3.76 11.23
CA ILE A 460 -24.10 -2.81 10.23
C ILE A 460 -24.76 -1.62 10.91
N ARG A 461 -25.59 -1.87 11.93
CA ARG A 461 -26.26 -0.82 12.68
C ARG A 461 -25.27 0.10 13.38
N HIS A 462 -24.27 -0.47 14.06
CA HIS A 462 -23.20 0.30 14.66
C HIS A 462 -22.44 1.16 13.63
N ILE A 463 -22.04 0.60 12.48
CA ILE A 463 -21.33 1.36 11.43
C ILE A 463 -22.17 2.54 10.94
N VAL A 464 -23.46 2.31 10.64
CA VAL A 464 -24.37 3.35 10.14
C VAL A 464 -24.59 4.43 11.20
N ASP A 465 -24.96 4.04 12.42
CA ASP A 465 -25.27 4.96 13.50
C ASP A 465 -24.04 5.76 13.93
N ALA A 466 -22.87 5.10 14.03
CA ALA A 466 -21.61 5.76 14.37
C ALA A 466 -21.14 6.70 13.26
N THR A 467 -21.38 6.38 11.99
CA THR A 467 -21.05 7.28 10.88
C THR A 467 -21.97 8.50 10.87
N ARG A 468 -23.28 8.31 11.03
CA ARG A 468 -24.26 9.42 11.07
C ARG A 468 -24.12 10.28 12.33
N ALA A 469 -23.57 9.72 13.41
CA ALA A 469 -23.17 10.49 14.59
C ALA A 469 -22.05 11.51 14.29
N GLY A 470 -21.29 11.37 13.21
CA GLY A 470 -20.27 12.33 12.78
C GLY A 470 -19.05 12.35 13.70
N ASN A 471 -18.49 13.54 13.94
CA ASN A 471 -17.25 13.75 14.69
C ASN A 471 -16.00 13.12 14.05
N PHE A 472 -15.93 13.13 12.72
CA PHE A 472 -14.75 12.65 12.01
C PHE A 472 -13.59 13.65 12.09
N SER A 473 -12.38 13.14 12.35
CA SER A 473 -11.16 13.91 12.47
C SER A 473 -10.65 14.44 11.13
N GLY A 474 -11.06 13.84 10.01
CA GLY A 474 -10.70 14.30 8.67
C GLY A 474 -11.44 13.56 7.56
N LEU A 475 -11.42 14.13 6.36
CA LEU A 475 -11.87 13.50 5.11
C LEU A 475 -10.69 13.33 4.17
N VAL A 476 -10.48 12.10 3.69
CA VAL A 476 -9.51 11.80 2.63
C VAL A 476 -10.24 11.11 1.48
N CYS A 477 -10.10 11.63 0.27
CA CYS A 477 -10.89 11.15 -0.87
C CYS A 477 -10.01 10.96 -2.10
N ALA A 478 -10.14 9.81 -2.75
CA ALA A 478 -9.65 9.55 -4.10
C ALA A 478 -10.73 8.76 -4.84
N SER A 479 -11.59 9.48 -5.56
CA SER A 479 -12.76 8.89 -6.22
C SER A 479 -12.95 9.48 -7.61
N THR A 480 -13.60 8.69 -8.46
CA THR A 480 -14.09 9.10 -9.78
C THR A 480 -15.42 9.85 -9.70
N MET A 481 -16.09 9.84 -8.54
CA MET A 481 -17.32 10.60 -8.32
C MET A 481 -17.05 12.11 -8.25
N ASP A 482 -18.08 12.89 -8.56
CA ASP A 482 -18.02 14.36 -8.44
C ASP A 482 -17.71 14.79 -6.99
N PRO A 483 -16.60 15.54 -6.76
CA PRO A 483 -16.23 16.00 -5.43
C PRO A 483 -17.29 16.89 -4.76
N ILE A 484 -18.07 17.65 -5.52
CA ILE A 484 -19.13 18.52 -4.97
C ILE A 484 -20.20 17.65 -4.30
N SER A 485 -20.65 16.60 -5.00
CA SER A 485 -21.62 15.64 -4.49
C SER A 485 -21.11 14.86 -3.27
N ILE A 486 -19.83 14.48 -3.25
CA ILE A 486 -19.19 13.86 -2.07
C ILE A 486 -19.19 14.83 -0.90
N LEU A 487 -18.72 16.07 -1.10
CA LEU A 487 -18.62 17.08 -0.06
C LEU A 487 -19.98 17.41 0.57
N ARG A 488 -21.05 17.47 -0.22
CA ARG A 488 -22.42 17.71 0.25
C ARG A 488 -22.82 16.79 1.40
N HIS A 489 -22.44 15.52 1.31
CA HIS A 489 -22.85 14.51 2.28
C HIS A 489 -21.80 14.21 3.34
N THR A 490 -20.53 14.56 3.10
CA THR A 490 -19.43 14.26 4.02
C THR A 490 -19.08 15.44 4.93
N LEU A 491 -19.17 16.70 4.48
CA LEU A 491 -18.88 17.88 5.30
C LEU A 491 -19.67 17.96 6.60
N PRO A 492 -20.97 17.60 6.66
CA PRO A 492 -21.73 17.61 7.91
C PRO A 492 -21.28 16.56 8.94
N LEU A 493 -20.53 15.54 8.50
CA LEU A 493 -20.02 14.47 9.36
C LEU A 493 -18.69 14.83 10.03
N LEU A 494 -17.99 15.83 9.49
CA LEU A 494 -16.66 16.23 9.97
C LEU A 494 -16.75 17.10 11.23
N ALA A 495 -15.80 16.90 12.14
CA ALA A 495 -15.61 17.77 13.28
C ALA A 495 -15.18 19.18 12.85
N GLY A 496 -15.43 20.19 13.69
CA GLY A 496 -14.91 21.53 13.46
C GLY A 496 -13.38 21.52 13.48
N GLY A 497 -12.74 22.12 12.48
CA GLY A 497 -11.29 22.09 12.31
C GLY A 497 -10.74 20.82 11.68
N ALA A 498 -11.59 19.87 11.26
CA ALA A 498 -11.14 18.67 10.55
C ALA A 498 -10.58 19.03 9.15
N PRO A 499 -9.40 18.54 8.77
CA PRO A 499 -8.89 18.69 7.42
C PRO A 499 -9.71 17.90 6.39
N VAL A 500 -9.71 18.42 5.17
CA VAL A 500 -10.26 17.79 3.97
C VAL A 500 -9.15 17.73 2.93
N ALA A 501 -8.86 16.54 2.42
CA ALA A 501 -7.91 16.29 1.35
C ALA A 501 -8.56 15.44 0.26
N ILE A 502 -8.69 15.98 -0.95
CA ILE A 502 -9.33 15.31 -2.10
C ILE A 502 -8.36 15.25 -3.26
N TYR A 503 -8.03 14.04 -3.69
CA TYR A 503 -7.23 13.80 -4.88
C TYR A 503 -8.10 13.65 -6.12
N SER A 504 -7.60 14.19 -7.23
CA SER A 504 -8.10 13.89 -8.57
C SER A 504 -6.92 13.87 -9.56
N PRO A 505 -6.93 12.98 -10.58
CA PRO A 505 -5.96 13.05 -11.67
C PRO A 505 -6.07 14.36 -12.47
N ASN A 506 -7.25 14.98 -12.47
CA ASN A 506 -7.60 16.14 -13.28
C ASN A 506 -7.88 17.36 -12.40
N VAL A 507 -7.47 18.56 -12.82
CA VAL A 507 -7.60 19.78 -12.02
C VAL A 507 -9.02 20.34 -12.07
N GLU A 508 -9.75 20.11 -13.15
CA GLU A 508 -11.04 20.72 -13.47
C GLU A 508 -12.12 20.37 -12.43
N ALA A 509 -12.17 19.10 -12.02
CA ALA A 509 -13.10 18.63 -10.99
C ALA A 509 -12.84 19.32 -9.64
N LEU A 510 -11.57 19.50 -9.29
CA LEU A 510 -11.18 20.20 -8.07
C LEU A 510 -11.39 21.71 -8.16
N ALA A 511 -11.19 22.31 -9.34
CA ALA A 511 -11.44 23.72 -9.59
C ALA A 511 -12.93 24.06 -9.42
N ALA A 512 -13.83 23.22 -9.93
CA ALA A 512 -15.27 23.37 -9.74
C ALA A 512 -15.67 23.26 -8.25
N ALA A 513 -15.08 22.30 -7.53
CA ALA A 513 -15.29 22.16 -6.09
C ALA A 513 -14.73 23.36 -5.30
N ALA A 514 -13.56 23.87 -5.68
CA ALA A 514 -12.93 25.02 -5.03
C ALA A 514 -13.73 26.32 -5.26
N ASP A 515 -14.30 26.50 -6.45
CA ASP A 515 -15.15 27.66 -6.74
C ASP A 515 -16.39 27.73 -5.83
N CYS A 516 -16.92 26.59 -5.39
CA CYS A 516 -18.03 26.55 -4.42
C CYS A 516 -17.70 27.29 -3.11
N PHE A 517 -16.42 27.47 -2.77
CA PHE A 517 -15.94 28.15 -1.55
C PHE A 517 -15.18 29.45 -1.86
N SER A 518 -15.30 29.97 -3.08
CA SER A 518 -14.61 31.19 -3.52
C SER A 518 -15.06 32.41 -2.72
N VAL A 519 -14.19 33.43 -2.68
CA VAL A 519 -14.50 34.70 -2.00
C VAL A 519 -15.77 35.35 -2.57
N PRO A 520 -15.97 35.42 -3.91
CA PRO A 520 -17.20 35.96 -4.47
C PRO A 520 -18.47 35.22 -4.02
N ARG A 521 -18.47 33.87 -4.00
CA ARG A 521 -19.62 33.09 -3.53
C ARG A 521 -19.87 33.29 -2.03
N ARG A 522 -18.81 33.33 -1.21
CA ARG A 522 -18.94 33.66 0.22
C ARG A 522 -19.53 35.05 0.46
N THR A 523 -19.07 36.07 -0.28
CA THR A 523 -19.62 37.43 -0.18
C THR A 523 -21.08 37.48 -0.61
N ALA A 524 -21.43 36.81 -1.71
CA ALA A 524 -22.82 36.73 -2.18
C ALA A 524 -23.72 36.00 -1.18
N TRP A 525 -23.23 34.93 -0.55
CA TRP A 525 -23.95 34.18 0.49
C TRP A 525 -24.25 35.06 1.70
N VAL A 526 -23.24 35.73 2.25
CA VAL A 526 -23.39 36.64 3.40
C VAL A 526 -24.27 37.85 3.06
N GLY A 527 -24.26 38.31 1.82
CA GLY A 527 -25.10 39.40 1.32
C GLY A 527 -26.56 39.04 1.05
N GLY A 528 -27.05 37.86 1.47
CA GLY A 528 -28.43 37.42 1.25
C GLY A 528 -28.69 36.89 -0.15
N GLY A 529 -27.67 36.40 -0.85
CA GLY A 529 -27.78 35.88 -2.22
C GLY A 529 -28.57 34.57 -2.36
N ALA A 530 -28.97 33.97 -1.23
CA ALA A 530 -29.86 32.82 -1.15
C ALA A 530 -31.01 33.16 -0.17
N PRO A 531 -32.24 33.41 -0.65
CA PRO A 531 -33.38 33.68 0.23
C PRO A 531 -33.91 32.42 0.93
N GLU A 532 -33.68 31.24 0.33
CA GLU A 532 -34.16 29.93 0.80
C GLU A 532 -33.55 29.50 2.15
N ILE A 533 -32.44 30.12 2.56
CA ILE A 533 -31.73 29.79 3.79
C ILE A 533 -32.12 30.69 4.96
N GLU A 534 -32.96 31.70 4.72
CA GLU A 534 -33.38 32.65 5.75
C GLU A 534 -34.26 31.94 6.79
N GLY A 535 -33.87 32.03 8.07
CA GLY A 535 -34.58 31.39 9.18
C GLY A 535 -34.19 29.93 9.47
N LEU A 536 -33.29 29.32 8.68
CA LEU A 536 -32.75 28.00 9.00
C LEU A 536 -31.80 28.04 10.21
N SER A 537 -31.86 27.01 11.04
CA SER A 537 -30.90 26.81 12.13
C SER A 537 -29.50 26.48 11.60
N ALA A 538 -28.47 26.61 12.45
CA ALA A 538 -27.09 26.27 12.07
C ALA A 538 -26.95 24.81 11.59
N GLU A 539 -27.62 23.87 12.24
CA GLU A 539 -27.60 22.45 11.86
C GLU A 539 -28.28 22.19 10.51
N GLU A 540 -29.38 22.89 10.23
CA GLU A 540 -30.08 22.81 8.94
C GLU A 540 -29.24 23.43 7.81
N LEU A 541 -28.52 24.53 8.09
CA LEU A 541 -27.59 25.16 7.15
C LEU A 541 -26.37 24.29 6.84
N GLU A 542 -25.91 23.49 7.79
CA GLU A 542 -24.83 22.54 7.57
C GLU A 542 -25.26 21.39 6.65
N ARG A 543 -26.52 20.95 6.75
CA ARG A 543 -27.09 19.86 5.95
C ARG A 543 -27.87 20.32 4.72
N TRP A 544 -27.83 21.61 4.42
CA TRP A 544 -28.59 22.18 3.32
C TRP A 544 -28.14 21.57 1.97
N PRO A 545 -29.08 21.11 1.12
CA PRO A 545 -28.75 20.32 -0.07
C PRO A 545 -28.05 21.12 -1.19
N GLY A 546 -28.03 22.44 -1.11
CA GLY A 546 -27.52 23.27 -2.20
C GLY A 546 -28.60 23.66 -3.21
N ASN A 547 -28.29 24.65 -4.04
CA ASN A 547 -29.03 25.01 -5.25
C ASN A 547 -28.06 25.31 -6.41
N GLU A 548 -28.56 25.74 -7.56
CA GLU A 548 -27.73 26.01 -8.74
C GLU A 548 -26.66 27.08 -8.48
N ARG A 549 -27.01 28.12 -7.71
CA ARG A 549 -26.09 29.21 -7.37
C ARG A 549 -25.13 28.85 -6.24
N PHE A 550 -25.53 27.99 -5.32
CA PHE A 550 -24.69 27.54 -4.21
C PHE A 550 -24.81 26.01 -4.10
N PRO A 551 -24.02 25.25 -4.88
CA PRO A 551 -24.08 23.79 -4.84
C PRO A 551 -23.75 23.20 -3.46
N LEU A 552 -22.97 23.96 -2.68
CA LEU A 552 -22.56 23.72 -1.30
C LEU A 552 -22.67 25.02 -0.51
N ASN A 553 -22.81 24.91 0.81
CA ASN A 553 -22.70 26.06 1.70
C ASN A 553 -21.23 26.56 1.73
N PRO A 554 -20.96 27.76 1.21
CA PRO A 554 -19.60 28.27 1.00
C PRO A 554 -18.88 28.63 2.31
N THR A 555 -19.55 28.61 3.46
CA THR A 555 -18.95 28.89 4.77
C THR A 555 -18.43 27.65 5.49
N LEU A 556 -18.68 26.45 4.96
CA LEU A 556 -18.30 25.20 5.65
C LEU A 556 -16.82 24.83 5.51
N LEU A 557 -16.11 25.39 4.53
CA LEU A 557 -14.68 25.18 4.33
C LEU A 557 -13.91 26.50 4.32
N GLN A 558 -12.72 26.47 4.92
CA GLN A 558 -11.77 27.57 4.93
C GLN A 558 -10.42 27.14 4.36
N GLY A 559 -9.71 28.07 3.72
CA GLY A 559 -8.37 27.83 3.21
C GLY A 559 -8.33 26.86 2.02
N VAL A 560 -9.42 26.80 1.24
CA VAL A 560 -9.49 25.92 0.07
C VAL A 560 -8.38 26.27 -0.91
N SER A 561 -7.49 25.31 -1.16
CA SER A 561 -6.37 25.44 -2.09
C SER A 561 -6.23 24.18 -2.93
N ILE A 562 -5.78 24.32 -4.17
CA ILE A 562 -5.44 23.19 -5.05
C ILE A 562 -3.94 23.19 -5.21
N GLN A 563 -3.32 22.04 -4.97
CA GLN A 563 -1.89 21.86 -5.01
C GLN A 563 -1.54 20.68 -5.92
N THR A 564 -0.36 20.73 -6.52
CA THR A 564 0.26 19.61 -7.24
C THR A 564 1.73 19.56 -6.86
N SER A 565 2.33 18.39 -7.02
CA SER A 565 3.72 18.11 -6.74
C SER A 565 4.21 17.20 -7.84
N ARG A 566 5.45 17.42 -8.28
CA ARG A 566 6.09 16.64 -9.34
C ARG A 566 7.46 16.22 -8.84
N ALA A 567 7.68 14.91 -8.74
CA ALA A 567 9.01 14.38 -8.54
C ALA A 567 9.75 14.29 -9.88
N ARG A 568 11.02 14.71 -9.91
CA ARG A 568 11.92 14.52 -11.06
C ARG A 568 13.09 13.65 -10.63
N HIS A 569 13.29 12.54 -11.30
CA HIS A 569 14.38 11.61 -11.03
C HIS A 569 15.69 12.14 -11.61
N TRP A 570 16.77 11.92 -10.86
CA TRP A 570 18.12 12.32 -11.25
C TRP A 570 19.02 11.10 -11.36
N GLN A 571 19.83 11.06 -12.42
CA GLN A 571 21.04 10.28 -12.42
C GLN A 571 22.08 11.04 -11.62
N VAL A 572 22.64 10.39 -10.59
CA VAL A 572 23.69 10.97 -9.75
C VAL A 572 24.90 10.06 -9.83
N LEU A 573 25.85 10.46 -10.68
CA LEU A 573 27.11 9.74 -10.91
C LEU A 573 28.22 10.79 -11.10
N PRO A 574 29.45 10.53 -10.64
CA PRO A 574 30.59 11.43 -10.88
C PRO A 574 30.70 11.81 -12.36
N GLY A 575 30.81 13.12 -12.63
CA GLY A 575 30.90 13.69 -13.99
C GLY A 575 29.67 13.50 -14.90
N ARG A 576 28.58 12.88 -14.42
CA ARG A 576 27.42 12.47 -15.23
C ARG A 576 26.07 12.73 -14.54
N THR A 577 26.02 13.73 -13.66
CA THR A 577 24.80 14.10 -12.95
C THR A 577 23.87 14.92 -13.83
N HIS A 578 22.68 14.39 -14.11
CA HIS A 578 21.65 15.07 -14.89
C HIS A 578 20.26 14.52 -14.52
N PRO A 579 19.18 15.28 -14.72
CA PRO A 579 17.84 14.71 -14.60
C PRO A 579 17.63 13.61 -15.64
N LEU A 580 16.74 12.66 -15.38
CA LEU A 580 16.31 11.73 -16.43
C LEU A 580 15.61 12.51 -17.55
N MET A 581 15.94 12.15 -18.80
CA MET A 581 15.44 12.84 -20.00
C MET A 581 13.99 12.50 -20.31
N THR A 582 13.55 11.31 -19.90
CA THR A 582 12.21 10.80 -20.11
C THR A 582 11.69 10.20 -18.81
N GLU A 583 10.46 10.50 -18.48
CA GLU A 583 9.73 9.91 -17.35
C GLU A 583 8.37 9.42 -17.82
N ARG A 584 7.70 8.68 -16.94
CA ARG A 584 6.33 8.21 -17.18
C ARG A 584 5.40 9.41 -17.36
N GLY A 585 4.73 9.46 -18.51
CA GLY A 585 3.63 10.39 -18.78
C GLY A 585 2.35 10.03 -18.01
N GLY A 586 1.23 10.63 -18.36
CA GLY A 586 -0.04 10.46 -17.64
C GLY A 586 -0.29 11.58 -16.63
N ALA A 587 -1.29 11.41 -15.77
CA ALA A 587 -1.65 12.43 -14.81
C ALA A 587 -0.54 12.66 -13.77
N ASP A 588 -0.28 13.92 -13.46
CA ASP A 588 0.59 14.29 -12.34
C ASP A 588 -0.17 14.29 -11.01
N GLY A 589 -1.49 14.43 -11.07
CA GLY A 589 -2.36 14.47 -9.91
C GLY A 589 -2.43 15.84 -9.25
N TYR A 590 -3.59 16.11 -8.67
CA TYR A 590 -3.89 17.33 -7.93
C TYR A 590 -4.58 16.97 -6.62
N VAL A 591 -4.33 17.77 -5.59
CA VAL A 591 -4.96 17.63 -4.29
C VAL A 591 -5.62 18.95 -3.90
N LEU A 592 -6.92 18.91 -3.62
CA LEU A 592 -7.65 19.99 -2.97
C LEU A 592 -7.53 19.81 -1.46
N THR A 593 -7.10 20.86 -0.77
CA THR A 593 -6.94 20.90 0.68
C THR A 593 -7.78 22.01 1.28
N ALA A 594 -8.39 21.75 2.42
CA ALA A 594 -9.21 22.71 3.16
C ALA A 594 -9.40 22.30 4.62
N TRP A 595 -9.96 23.20 5.43
CA TRP A 595 -10.31 22.95 6.83
C TRP A 595 -11.79 23.16 7.05
N ARG A 596 -12.45 22.24 7.75
CA ARG A 596 -13.87 22.34 8.13
C ARG A 596 -14.06 23.51 9.10
N ALA A 597 -14.87 24.49 8.70
CA ALA A 597 -15.15 25.69 9.49
C ALA A 597 -16.59 25.68 10.02
N LYS A 598 -16.79 25.82 11.33
CA LYS A 598 -18.14 26.00 11.88
C LYS A 598 -18.59 27.46 11.68
N PRO A 599 -19.79 27.71 11.11
CA PRO A 599 -20.33 29.06 11.04
C PRO A 599 -20.40 29.69 12.44
N ALA A 600 -20.07 30.98 12.54
CA ALA A 600 -20.15 31.67 13.82
C ALA A 600 -21.61 31.86 14.26
N GLU A 601 -21.91 31.56 15.51
CA GLU A 601 -23.22 31.82 16.10
C GLU A 601 -23.31 33.28 16.55
N GLY A 602 -24.27 34.04 16.00
CA GLY A 602 -24.53 35.43 16.36
C GLY A 602 -23.73 36.49 15.57
N LYS A 603 -23.79 37.75 16.03
CA LYS A 603 -23.12 38.87 15.36
C LYS A 603 -21.60 38.78 15.57
N ILE A 604 -20.86 38.53 14.50
CA ILE A 604 -19.39 38.54 14.48
C ILE A 604 -18.91 39.98 14.71
N ALA A 605 -18.64 40.36 15.96
CA ALA A 605 -18.01 41.62 16.29
C ALA A 605 -16.48 41.47 16.21
N ALA A 606 -15.88 41.91 15.11
CA ALA A 606 -14.42 42.00 15.01
C ALA A 606 -13.90 43.07 15.99
N LYS A 607 -13.50 42.65 17.21
CA LYS A 607 -12.74 43.51 18.13
C LYS A 607 -11.29 43.63 17.66
N GLY A 608 -11.09 44.31 16.53
CA GLY A 608 -9.76 44.74 16.12
C GLY A 608 -9.25 45.79 17.10
N LYS A 609 -8.10 45.54 17.76
CA LYS A 609 -7.36 46.55 18.54
C LYS A 609 -6.68 47.56 17.60
N PHE A 610 -7.44 48.25 16.75
CA PHE A 610 -6.89 49.39 16.01
C PHE A 610 -7.01 50.62 16.90
N LYS A 611 -5.95 50.91 17.69
CA LYS A 611 -5.77 52.25 18.26
C LYS A 611 -5.55 53.21 17.09
N ARG A 612 -6.60 53.92 16.68
CA ARG A 612 -6.45 55.11 15.81
C ARG A 612 -5.52 56.08 16.54
N ARG A 613 -4.29 56.24 16.04
CA ARG A 613 -3.36 57.27 16.50
C ARG A 613 -3.94 58.60 16.03
N LYS A 614 -4.51 59.37 16.94
CA LYS A 614 -5.00 60.73 16.69
C LYS A 614 -3.76 61.59 16.38
N VAL A 615 -3.62 62.03 15.13
CA VAL A 615 -2.61 63.04 14.77
C VAL A 615 -3.24 64.38 15.13
N GLU A 616 -2.74 65.01 16.19
CA GLU A 616 -3.04 66.41 16.51
C GLU A 616 -2.25 67.30 15.54
N SER A 617 -2.97 68.04 14.72
CA SER A 617 -2.41 69.12 13.90
C SER A 617 -2.39 70.40 14.73
N GLU A 618 -1.28 70.67 15.41
CA GLU A 618 -0.98 72.02 15.90
C GLU A 618 -0.50 72.86 14.72
N ALA A 619 -1.41 73.68 14.18
CA ALA A 619 -1.06 74.74 13.24
C ALA A 619 -0.55 75.94 14.05
N VAL A 620 0.77 76.06 14.19
CA VAL A 620 1.41 77.29 14.65
C VAL A 620 1.47 78.25 13.46
N THR A 621 0.68 79.32 13.52
CA THR A 621 0.72 80.44 12.56
C THR A 621 1.81 81.42 12.98
N PRO A 622 2.79 81.79 12.13
CA PRO A 622 3.69 82.89 12.43
C PRO A 622 3.00 84.22 12.12
N ALA A 623 3.13 85.19 13.03
CA ALA A 623 2.58 86.53 12.88
C ALA A 623 3.38 87.37 11.87
N SER A 624 2.68 88.08 10.99
CA SER A 624 3.18 89.27 10.31
C SER A 624 2.06 90.31 10.20
N GLY A 625 2.25 91.47 10.84
CA GLY A 625 1.38 92.65 10.76
C GLY A 625 0.71 93.01 12.06
#